data_AF-K5VQY6-F1
#
_entry.id   AF-K5VQY6-F1
#
_cell.length_a   1.000
_cell.length_b   1.000
_cell.length_c   1.000
_cell.angle_alpha   90.00
_cell.angle_beta   90.00
_cell.angle_gamma   90.00
#
_symmetry.space_group_name_H-M   'P 1'
#
loop_
_entity.id
_entity.type
_entity.pdbx_description
1 polymer ?
#
loop_
_entity_poly.entity_id
_entity_poly.type
_entity_poly.pdbx_seq_one_letter_code
_entity_poly.pdbx_strand_id
1 'polypeptide(L)' 'AVPEGFSLAVMLTLAFTMKCMTREEISVHVFGPCKMMANASVVCTNKISTLTQNETTVIAGSLG' A
#
# COMPACT_ATOMS: atom_id res chain seq x y z
N ALA A 1 -5.83 -17.52 30.10
CA ALA A 1 -5.34 -18.26 28.93
C ALA A 1 -5.72 -17.47 27.68
N VAL A 2 -4.76 -17.17 26.80
CA VAL A 2 -5.10 -16.63 25.47
C VAL A 2 -5.65 -17.80 24.66
N PRO A 3 -6.86 -17.70 24.10
CA PRO A 3 -7.43 -18.82 23.36
C PRO A 3 -6.51 -19.19 22.19
N GLU A 4 -6.10 -20.46 22.08
CA GLU A 4 -5.12 -20.90 21.08
C GLU A 4 -5.56 -20.57 19.63
N GLY A 5 -6.87 -20.45 19.41
CA GLY A 5 -7.45 -20.07 18.12
C GLY A 5 -7.30 -18.59 17.74
N PHE A 6 -6.99 -17.69 18.67
CA PHE A 6 -6.92 -16.25 18.36
C PHE A 6 -5.70 -15.91 17.50
N SER A 7 -4.53 -16.49 17.83
CA SER A 7 -3.32 -16.31 17.02
C SER A 7 -3.48 -16.88 15.61
N LEU A 8 -4.18 -18.01 15.48
CA LEU A 8 -4.48 -18.64 14.19
C LEU A 8 -5.44 -17.78 13.34
N ALA A 9 -6.50 -17.25 13.95
CA ALA A 9 -7.45 -16.38 13.27
C ALA A 9 -6.76 -15.12 12.73
N VAL A 10 -5.93 -14.47 13.54
CA VAL A 10 -5.18 -13.27 13.13
C VAL A 10 -4.20 -13.58 11.98
N MET A 11 -3.51 -14.72 12.04
CA MET A 11 -2.59 -15.15 10.99
C MET A 11 -3.31 -15.46 9.67
N LEU A 12 -4.47 -16.12 9.72
CA LEU A 12 -5.31 -16.40 8.55
C LEU A 12 -5.82 -15.10 7.90
N THR A 13 -6.32 -14.16 8.69
CA THR A 13 -6.77 -12.85 8.20
C THR A 13 -5.63 -12.08 7.53
N LEU A 14 -4.43 -12.11 8.12
CA LEU A 14 -3.26 -11.42 7.55
C LEU A 14 -2.77 -12.09 6.26
N ALA A 15 -2.71 -13.42 6.21
CA ALA A 15 -2.32 -14.17 5.02
C ALA A 15 -3.32 -13.97 3.85
N PHE A 16 -4.62 -13.92 4.16
CA PHE A 16 -5.65 -13.58 3.17
C PHE A 16 -5.47 -12.17 2.62
N THR A 17 -5.23 -11.20 3.50
CA THR A 17 -5.01 -9.80 3.13
C THR A 17 -3.77 -9.64 2.24
N MET A 18 -2.67 -10.33 2.57
CA MET A 18 -1.46 -10.37 1.73
C MET A 18 -1.75 -10.91 0.34
N LYS A 19 -2.54 -11.97 0.23
CA LYS A 19 -2.93 -12.56 -1.06
C LYS A 19 -3.73 -11.58 -1.92
N CYS A 20 -4.61 -10.77 -1.31
CA CYS A 20 -5.32 -9.70 -2.02
C CYS A 20 -4.36 -8.57 -2.44
N MET A 21 -3.46 -8.14 -1.57
CA MET A 21 -2.46 -7.11 -1.88
C MET A 21 -1.57 -7.52 -3.06
N THR A 22 -1.13 -8.78 -3.12
CA THR A 22 -0.35 -9.29 -4.26
C THR A 22 -1.14 -9.31 -5.56
N ARG A 23 -2.48 -9.49 -5.50
CA ARG A 23 -3.35 -9.38 -6.68
C ARG A 23 -3.51 -7.94 -7.17
N GLU A 24 -3.39 -6.96 -6.27
CA GLU A 24 -3.40 -5.53 -6.58
C GLU A 24 -1.99 -4.99 -6.90
N GLU A 25 -1.06 -5.88 -7.29
CA GLU A 25 0.34 -5.55 -7.62
C GLU A 25 1.15 -4.94 -6.45
N ILE A 26 0.64 -5.02 -5.22
CA ILE A 26 1.35 -4.61 -4.01
C ILE A 26 2.24 -5.79 -3.56
N SER A 27 3.52 -5.72 -3.90
CA SER A 27 4.51 -6.74 -3.53
C SER A 27 4.97 -6.58 -2.09
N VAL A 28 4.45 -7.42 -1.19
CA VAL A 28 4.79 -7.41 0.23
C VAL A 28 5.64 -8.64 0.59
N HIS A 29 6.88 -8.42 1.03
CA HIS A 29 7.84 -9.49 1.32
C HIS A 29 7.85 -9.96 2.78
N VAL A 30 7.16 -9.24 3.69
CA VAL A 30 7.11 -9.53 5.13
C VAL A 30 5.70 -9.27 5.65
N PHE A 31 5.20 -10.06 6.63
CA PHE A 31 3.85 -9.91 7.20
C PHE A 31 3.61 -8.57 7.95
N GLY A 32 4.66 -7.95 8.50
CA GLY A 32 4.58 -6.70 9.27
C GLY A 32 4.04 -5.48 8.49
N PRO A 33 4.53 -5.20 7.27
CA PRO A 33 4.03 -4.13 6.41
C PRO A 33 2.51 -4.09 6.21
N CYS A 34 1.85 -5.24 6.05
CA CYS A 34 0.39 -5.28 5.87
C CYS A 34 -0.36 -4.74 7.10
N LYS A 35 0.12 -5.07 8.31
CA LYS A 35 -0.44 -4.53 9.55
C LYS A 35 -0.18 -3.04 9.69
N MET A 36 1.01 -2.59 9.28
CA MET A 36 1.39 -1.17 9.32
C MET A 36 0.53 -0.34 8.36
N MET A 37 0.26 -0.86 7.16
CA MET A 37 -0.57 -0.19 6.16
C MET A 37 -2.03 -0.05 6.62
N ALA A 38 -2.58 -1.07 7.30
CA ALA A 38 -3.92 -0.98 7.89
C ALA A 38 -4.05 0.07 9.01
N ASN A 39 -2.93 0.46 9.63
CA ASN A 39 -2.87 1.44 10.72
C ASN A 39 -2.12 2.72 10.31
N ALA A 40 -1.88 2.95 9.02
CA ALA A 40 -1.16 4.12 8.54
C ALA A 40 -2.08 5.35 8.59
N SER A 41 -1.76 6.32 9.45
CA SER A 41 -2.49 7.60 9.51
C SER A 41 -1.91 8.67 8.58
N VAL A 42 -0.66 8.50 8.13
CA VAL A 42 0.05 9.44 7.25
C VAL A 42 0.77 8.63 6.17
N VAL A 43 0.55 8.99 4.91
CA VAL A 43 1.22 8.39 3.76
C VAL A 43 2.04 9.47 3.07
N CYS A 44 3.36 9.38 3.16
CA CYS A 44 4.28 10.27 2.47
C CYS A 44 4.57 9.70 1.08
N THR A 45 4.01 10.30 0.02
CA THR A 45 4.25 9.90 -1.37
C THR A 45 5.08 10.95 -2.11
N ASN A 46 5.86 10.49 -3.10
CA ASN A 46 6.60 11.39 -3.98
C ASN A 46 5.65 12.04 -5.00
N LYS A 47 5.90 13.30 -5.36
CA LYS A 47 5.08 13.98 -6.37
C LYS A 47 5.34 13.44 -7.77
N ILE A 48 6.61 13.40 -8.15
CA ILE A 48 7.04 12.95 -9.49
C ILE A 48 6.91 11.43 -9.54
N SER A 49 6.48 10.90 -10.69
CA SER A 49 6.28 9.47 -10.99
C SER A 49 5.29 8.68 -10.12
N THR A 50 4.81 9.20 -8.99
CA THR A 50 3.73 8.58 -8.20
C THR A 50 2.40 9.33 -8.32
N LEU A 51 2.38 10.65 -8.04
CA LEU A 51 1.13 11.43 -8.16
C LEU A 51 0.89 11.96 -9.57
N THR A 52 1.96 12.25 -10.30
CA THR A 52 1.89 12.67 -11.69
C THR A 52 2.22 11.49 -12.60
N GLN A 53 1.41 11.24 -13.63
CA GLN A 53 1.91 10.55 -14.82
C GLN A 53 3.15 11.32 -15.24
N ASN A 54 4.31 10.66 -15.38
CA ASN A 54 5.61 11.31 -15.63
C ASN A 54 5.70 11.90 -17.06
N GLU A 55 4.56 12.34 -17.58
CA GLU A 55 4.29 12.95 -18.86
C GLU A 55 4.09 14.45 -18.59
N THR A 56 5.16 15.22 -18.75
CA THR A 56 5.08 16.67 -18.58
C THR A 56 4.60 17.30 -19.88
N THR A 57 3.34 17.75 -19.91
CA THR A 57 2.80 18.54 -21.04
C THR A 57 2.84 20.03 -20.71
N VAL A 58 3.38 20.85 -21.62
CA VAL A 58 3.36 22.31 -21.46
C VAL A 58 1.95 22.82 -21.77
N ILE A 59 1.21 23.19 -20.73
CA ILE A 59 -0.21 23.56 -20.85
C ILE A 59 -0.44 25.06 -21.05
N ALA A 60 0.60 25.88 -20.84
CA ALA A 60 0.54 27.33 -21.03
C ALA A 60 1.90 27.86 -21.52
N GLY A 61 1.88 28.55 -22.65
CA GLY A 61 2.99 29.31 -23.20
C GLY A 61 2.45 30.58 -23.82
N SER A 62 2.96 31.74 -23.38
CA SER A 62 2.66 33.02 -24.01
C SER A 62 3.81 33.35 -24.96
N LEU A 63 3.57 33.30 -26.27
CA LEU A 63 4.42 34.03 -27.21
C LEU A 63 3.80 35.42 -27.35
N GLY A 64 4.60 36.44 -27.04
CA GLY A 64 4.24 37.84 -27.28
C GLY A 64 4.10 38.15 -28.76
#